data_AF-A0A1G3PF14-F1
#
_entry.id   AF-A0A1G3PF14-F1
#
_cell.length_a   1.000
_cell.length_b   1.000
_cell.length_c   1.000
_cell.angle_alpha   90.00
_cell.angle_beta   90.00
_cell.angle_gamma   90.00
#
_symmetry.space_group_name_H-M   'P 1'
#
loop_
_entity.id
_entity.type
_entity.pdbx_description
1 polymer ?
#
loop_
_entity_poly.entity_id
_entity_poly.type
_entity_poly.pdbx_seq_one_letter_code
_entity_poly.pdbx_strand_id
1 'polypeptide(L)'
;MSSELIKNINEKNFNETANLPGIIVIDFYSTQCPPCDALAPKFEKAAEIFRGQAAFYKIFRQENRELAEKLGVKSSPTVLLYKNGKEAGNRLSGAVKFKDLLDGISSLGARYEKLSPVKSEYDIMIIGGGPAGLSAALYSAQAKLKTVIIDQALPGGQMAVTHQVSNFPGFPEPVAGYMLAHYFGEQAARAGVHTRFAADLDFFNAAEKTAGINGYEIIHAEKIIIASGASPRPLGIPGEMEFRGKGISYCATCDAKYYENKKVIVIGGGNSAVEEALFIAKFASEITIVHQFDVLQANKTACEKAFSEPKIKFLFNHEPRAFRRTACGMEAEVENLKDKTRKIIGADGIFVFIGMIPNTGFINGMETDQYGSIKVNQDMKTTAPGIFAAGDCIIKKYRQITTAVSDGTIAALAAIKELEYNKQEESL
;
A
#
# COMPACT_ATOMS: atom_id res chain seq x y z
N MET A 1 -13.65 -18.82 -19.27
CA MET A 1 -13.99 -18.19 -20.57
C MET A 1 -13.10 -16.98 -20.90
N SER A 2 -12.23 -16.49 -20.00
CA SER A 2 -11.25 -15.42 -20.27
C SER A 2 -9.95 -15.89 -20.96
N SER A 3 -9.54 -17.16 -20.75
CA SER A 3 -8.22 -17.66 -21.21
C SER A 3 -8.06 -17.76 -22.73
N GLU A 4 -9.13 -17.67 -23.53
CA GLU A 4 -9.05 -17.70 -25.00
C GLU A 4 -8.71 -16.33 -25.61
N LEU A 5 -8.91 -15.23 -24.86
CA LEU A 5 -8.67 -13.86 -25.34
C LEU A 5 -7.21 -13.42 -25.19
N ILE A 6 -6.43 -14.12 -24.37
CA ILE A 6 -5.04 -13.81 -24.08
C ILE A 6 -4.15 -14.92 -24.62
N LYS A 7 -3.15 -14.57 -25.42
CA LYS A 7 -2.20 -15.54 -26.00
C LYS A 7 -0.82 -15.39 -25.38
N ASN A 8 -0.17 -16.50 -25.08
CA ASN A 8 1.25 -16.48 -24.69
C ASN A 8 2.12 -16.40 -25.95
N ILE A 9 3.10 -15.51 -25.93
CA ILE A 9 4.11 -15.35 -26.99
C ILE A 9 5.51 -15.38 -26.37
N ASN A 10 6.53 -15.48 -27.21
CA ASN A 10 7.93 -15.51 -26.84
C ASN A 10 8.76 -14.66 -27.80
N GLU A 11 10.06 -14.65 -27.62
CA GLU A 11 10.99 -13.87 -28.45
C GLU A 11 10.88 -14.16 -29.95
N LYS A 12 10.63 -15.43 -30.33
CA LYS A 12 10.60 -15.83 -31.75
C LYS A 12 9.43 -15.20 -32.52
N ASN A 13 8.28 -15.01 -31.87
CA ASN A 13 7.07 -14.48 -32.48
C ASN A 13 6.71 -13.05 -31.98
N PHE A 14 7.55 -12.44 -31.14
CA PHE A 14 7.34 -11.08 -30.65
C PHE A 14 7.23 -10.06 -31.79
N ASN A 15 8.21 -10.03 -32.70
CA ASN A 15 8.22 -9.03 -33.78
C ASN A 15 7.02 -9.16 -34.71
N GLU A 16 6.62 -10.39 -35.03
CA GLU A 16 5.42 -10.65 -35.82
C GLU A 16 4.17 -10.13 -35.10
N THR A 17 4.04 -10.43 -33.81
CA THR A 17 2.89 -10.04 -32.99
C THR A 17 2.80 -8.53 -32.80
N ALA A 18 3.92 -7.88 -32.46
CA ALA A 18 3.97 -6.44 -32.23
C ALA A 18 3.67 -5.63 -33.50
N ASN A 19 3.97 -6.20 -34.68
CA ASN A 19 3.72 -5.60 -36.00
C ASN A 19 2.31 -5.82 -36.56
N LEU A 20 1.45 -6.57 -35.85
CA LEU A 20 0.06 -6.74 -36.26
C LEU A 20 -0.66 -5.37 -36.33
N PRO A 21 -1.60 -5.19 -37.27
CA PRO A 21 -2.41 -3.99 -37.32
C PRO A 21 -3.33 -3.90 -36.10
N GLY A 22 -3.67 -2.67 -35.69
CA GLY A 22 -4.52 -2.40 -34.53
C GLY A 22 -3.74 -2.20 -33.24
N ILE A 23 -4.42 -2.39 -32.11
CA ILE A 23 -3.86 -2.19 -30.77
C ILE A 23 -3.43 -3.53 -30.19
N ILE A 24 -2.18 -3.60 -29.72
CA ILE A 24 -1.61 -4.80 -29.09
C ILE A 24 -1.18 -4.43 -27.67
N VAL A 25 -1.60 -5.25 -26.70
CA VAL A 25 -1.31 -5.07 -25.27
C VAL A 25 -0.50 -6.28 -24.81
N ILE A 26 0.73 -6.07 -24.34
CA ILE A 26 1.67 -7.14 -24.00
C ILE A 26 2.09 -7.02 -22.53
N ASP A 27 1.78 -8.01 -21.71
CA ASP A 27 2.22 -8.10 -20.30
C ASP A 27 3.45 -9.00 -20.14
N PHE A 28 4.57 -8.41 -19.71
CA PHE A 28 5.78 -9.11 -19.29
C PHE A 28 5.66 -9.54 -17.83
N TYR A 29 5.17 -10.76 -17.61
CA TYR A 29 4.91 -11.30 -16.27
C TYR A 29 6.03 -12.21 -15.76
N SER A 30 5.95 -12.53 -14.48
CA SER A 30 6.82 -13.46 -13.74
C SER A 30 5.98 -14.35 -12.84
N THR A 31 6.49 -15.53 -12.48
CA THR A 31 5.90 -16.36 -11.42
C THR A 31 6.36 -15.85 -10.04
N GLN A 32 5.57 -16.13 -9.00
CA GLN A 32 5.85 -15.67 -7.62
C GLN A 32 6.08 -14.14 -7.56
N CYS A 33 5.22 -13.42 -8.26
CA CYS A 33 5.32 -11.98 -8.45
C CYS A 33 4.01 -11.36 -7.97
N PRO A 34 3.91 -10.90 -6.71
CA PRO A 34 2.68 -10.32 -6.18
C PRO A 34 2.08 -9.19 -7.04
N PRO A 35 2.88 -8.29 -7.66
CA PRO A 35 2.35 -7.31 -8.59
C PRO A 35 1.78 -7.91 -9.88
N CYS A 36 2.35 -9.04 -10.36
CA CYS A 36 1.85 -9.76 -11.53
C CYS A 36 0.52 -10.46 -11.20
N ASP A 37 0.43 -11.08 -10.03
CA ASP A 37 -0.79 -11.72 -9.53
C ASP A 37 -1.91 -10.68 -9.35
N ALA A 38 -1.56 -9.48 -8.89
CA ALA A 38 -2.48 -8.36 -8.80
C ALA A 38 -2.96 -7.89 -10.19
N LEU A 39 -2.09 -7.86 -11.20
CA LEU A 39 -2.44 -7.44 -12.57
C LEU A 39 -3.29 -8.48 -13.30
N ALA A 40 -3.07 -9.78 -13.09
CA ALA A 40 -3.69 -10.86 -13.85
C ALA A 40 -5.23 -10.73 -14.04
N PRO A 41 -6.07 -10.58 -12.98
CA PRO A 41 -7.52 -10.46 -13.15
C PRO A 41 -7.93 -9.16 -13.87
N LYS A 42 -7.17 -8.08 -13.65
CA LYS A 42 -7.38 -6.79 -14.35
C LYS A 42 -7.07 -6.92 -15.83
N PHE A 43 -6.01 -7.64 -16.18
CA PHE A 43 -5.60 -7.88 -17.57
C PHE A 43 -6.63 -8.74 -18.31
N GLU A 44 -7.13 -9.80 -17.68
CA GLU A 44 -8.25 -10.61 -18.20
C GLU A 44 -9.50 -9.76 -18.44
N LYS A 45 -9.88 -8.92 -17.46
CA LYS A 45 -11.06 -8.07 -17.63
C LYS A 45 -10.89 -7.04 -18.74
N ALA A 46 -9.70 -6.45 -18.87
CA ALA A 46 -9.40 -5.54 -19.97
C ALA A 46 -9.48 -6.24 -21.34
N ALA A 47 -9.03 -7.49 -21.44
CA ALA A 47 -9.13 -8.28 -22.67
C ALA A 47 -10.59 -8.54 -23.09
N GLU A 48 -11.50 -8.75 -22.14
CA GLU A 48 -12.94 -8.84 -22.40
C GLU A 48 -13.51 -7.50 -22.88
N ILE A 49 -13.18 -6.40 -22.20
CA ILE A 49 -13.72 -5.07 -22.48
C ILE A 49 -13.34 -4.59 -23.89
N PHE A 50 -12.09 -4.80 -24.27
CA PHE A 50 -11.56 -4.36 -25.56
C PHE A 50 -11.61 -5.45 -26.63
N ARG A 51 -12.43 -6.49 -26.45
CA ARG A 51 -12.60 -7.55 -27.43
C ARG A 51 -12.96 -6.97 -28.81
N GLY A 52 -12.17 -7.33 -29.81
CA GLY A 52 -12.32 -6.83 -31.19
C GLY A 52 -11.70 -5.45 -31.47
N GLN A 53 -11.20 -4.75 -30.44
CA GLN A 53 -10.49 -3.47 -30.58
C GLN A 53 -9.00 -3.58 -30.26
N ALA A 54 -8.63 -4.47 -29.33
CA ALA A 54 -7.25 -4.75 -28.96
C ALA A 54 -6.99 -6.25 -28.79
N ALA A 55 -5.77 -6.69 -29.07
CA ALA A 55 -5.33 -8.07 -28.84
C ALA A 55 -4.34 -8.12 -27.66
N PHE A 56 -4.52 -9.12 -26.79
CA PHE A 56 -3.80 -9.22 -25.52
C PHE A 56 -2.85 -10.41 -25.54
N TYR A 57 -1.63 -10.15 -25.08
CA TYR A 57 -0.56 -11.14 -25.07
C TYR A 57 0.20 -11.13 -23.76
N LYS A 58 0.78 -12.28 -23.40
CA LYS A 58 1.66 -12.42 -22.24
C LYS A 58 3.00 -12.99 -22.66
N ILE A 59 4.06 -12.48 -22.05
CA ILE A 59 5.43 -12.97 -22.19
C ILE A 59 5.97 -13.31 -20.82
N PHE A 60 6.41 -14.56 -20.65
CA PHE A 60 7.08 -14.95 -19.42
C PHE A 60 8.52 -14.42 -19.45
N ARG A 61 8.80 -13.42 -18.62
CA ARG A 61 10.04 -12.62 -18.70
C ARG A 61 11.30 -13.46 -18.47
N GLN A 62 11.25 -14.45 -17.57
CA GLN A 62 12.38 -15.30 -17.20
C GLN A 62 12.93 -16.12 -18.38
N GLU A 63 12.06 -16.54 -19.29
CA GLU A 63 12.43 -17.29 -20.50
C GLU A 63 12.75 -16.38 -21.70
N ASN A 64 12.52 -15.07 -21.58
CA ASN A 64 12.66 -14.11 -22.67
C ASN A 64 13.50 -12.90 -22.22
N ARG A 65 14.62 -13.15 -21.52
CA ARG A 65 15.44 -12.12 -20.87
C ARG A 65 16.12 -11.19 -21.88
N GLU A 66 16.66 -11.75 -22.97
CA GLU A 66 17.30 -10.97 -24.03
C GLU A 66 16.31 -10.00 -24.68
N LEU A 67 15.12 -10.48 -25.03
CA LEU A 67 14.02 -9.64 -25.50
C LEU A 67 13.67 -8.54 -24.48
N ALA A 68 13.48 -8.91 -23.21
CA ALA A 68 13.12 -7.95 -22.17
C ALA A 68 14.19 -6.85 -22.01
N GLU A 69 15.47 -7.22 -22.04
CA GLU A 69 16.58 -6.27 -21.99
C GLU A 69 16.61 -5.36 -23.22
N LYS A 70 16.46 -5.93 -24.42
CA LYS A 70 16.42 -5.18 -25.69
C LYS A 70 15.28 -4.15 -25.72
N LEU A 71 14.13 -4.50 -25.14
CA LEU A 71 12.97 -3.60 -25.02
C LEU A 71 13.06 -2.65 -23.82
N GLY A 72 14.06 -2.80 -22.94
CA GLY A 72 14.21 -1.99 -21.72
C GLY A 72 13.21 -2.33 -20.60
N VAL A 73 12.68 -3.57 -20.58
CA VAL A 73 11.77 -4.09 -19.56
C VAL A 73 12.57 -4.58 -18.34
N LYS A 74 12.64 -3.73 -17.31
CA LYS A 74 13.48 -3.94 -16.12
C LYS A 74 12.79 -4.67 -14.96
N SER A 75 11.46 -4.74 -14.95
CA SER A 75 10.66 -5.33 -13.87
C SER A 75 9.42 -6.03 -14.40
N SER A 76 8.81 -6.88 -13.57
CA SER A 76 7.52 -7.52 -13.84
C SER A 76 6.47 -7.10 -12.79
N PRO A 77 5.20 -6.94 -13.18
CA PRO A 77 4.75 -6.90 -14.57
C PRO A 77 5.22 -5.59 -15.23
N THR A 78 5.42 -5.63 -16.53
CA THR A 78 5.49 -4.43 -17.38
C THR A 78 4.57 -4.63 -18.56
N VAL A 79 3.58 -3.74 -18.69
CA VAL A 79 2.66 -3.72 -19.83
C VAL A 79 3.18 -2.75 -20.87
N LEU A 80 3.40 -3.25 -22.08
CA LEU A 80 3.70 -2.47 -23.27
C LEU A 80 2.45 -2.37 -24.13
N LEU A 81 2.25 -1.19 -24.71
CA LEU A 81 1.15 -0.90 -25.60
C LEU A 81 1.70 -0.58 -26.99
N TYR A 82 1.15 -1.19 -28.02
CA TYR A 82 1.54 -1.00 -29.41
C TYR A 82 0.31 -0.59 -30.23
N LYS A 83 0.54 0.25 -31.23
CA LYS A 83 -0.44 0.59 -32.27
C LYS A 83 0.22 0.51 -33.64
N ASN A 84 -0.27 -0.36 -34.51
CA ASN A 84 0.21 -0.54 -35.88
C ASN A 84 1.75 -0.70 -35.97
N GLY A 85 2.32 -1.63 -35.21
CA GLY A 85 3.76 -1.93 -35.24
C GLY A 85 4.67 -0.99 -34.46
N LYS A 86 4.14 0.05 -33.82
CA LYS A 86 4.92 0.98 -33.01
C LYS A 86 4.48 0.95 -31.56
N GLU A 87 5.45 0.93 -30.65
CA GLU A 87 5.17 1.15 -29.24
C GLU A 87 4.56 2.54 -29.07
N ALA A 88 3.46 2.64 -28.36
CA ALA A 88 2.67 3.85 -28.21
C ALA A 88 2.05 3.91 -26.81
N GLY A 89 1.88 5.11 -26.25
CA GLY A 89 1.35 5.27 -24.89
C GLY A 89 2.41 5.05 -23.80
N ASN A 90 1.97 5.12 -22.54
CA ASN A 90 2.85 4.96 -21.39
C ASN A 90 3.06 3.49 -21.04
N ARG A 91 4.30 3.11 -20.73
CA ARG A 91 4.59 1.81 -20.11
C ARG A 91 4.03 1.76 -18.69
N LEU A 92 3.31 0.70 -18.36
CA LEU A 92 2.76 0.49 -17.02
C LEU A 92 3.57 -0.59 -16.32
N SER A 93 4.06 -0.36 -15.11
CA SER A 93 4.88 -1.35 -14.40
C SER A 93 4.60 -1.37 -12.89
N GLY A 94 4.88 -2.51 -12.25
CA GLY A 94 4.67 -2.68 -10.81
C GLY A 94 3.19 -2.83 -10.44
N ALA A 95 2.71 -2.03 -9.49
CA ALA A 95 1.34 -2.06 -8.98
C ALA A 95 0.35 -1.38 -9.95
N VAL A 96 0.21 -1.93 -11.16
CA VAL A 96 -0.62 -1.35 -12.24
C VAL A 96 -2.09 -1.35 -11.84
N LYS A 97 -2.73 -0.18 -11.75
CA LYS A 97 -4.18 -0.07 -11.47
C LYS A 97 -5.00 -0.39 -12.71
N PHE A 98 -6.26 -0.79 -12.50
CA PHE A 98 -7.16 -1.11 -13.61
C PHE A 98 -7.44 0.10 -14.49
N LYS A 99 -7.68 1.26 -13.85
CA LYS A 99 -7.92 2.52 -14.56
C LYS A 99 -6.75 2.91 -15.46
N ASP A 100 -5.51 2.82 -14.96
CA ASP A 100 -4.32 3.14 -15.75
C ASP A 100 -4.20 2.25 -17.01
N LEU A 101 -4.57 0.97 -16.87
CA LEU A 101 -4.61 0.03 -18.00
C LEU A 101 -5.69 0.43 -19.02
N LEU A 102 -6.90 0.74 -18.57
CA LEU A 102 -8.00 1.18 -19.46
C LEU A 102 -7.66 2.49 -20.17
N ASP A 103 -7.18 3.50 -19.42
CA ASP A 103 -6.82 4.81 -19.95
C ASP A 103 -5.65 4.70 -20.95
N GLY A 104 -4.67 3.84 -20.66
CA GLY A 104 -3.57 3.53 -21.57
C GLY A 104 -4.06 2.98 -22.91
N ILE A 105 -4.94 1.98 -22.89
CA ILE A 105 -5.50 1.38 -24.11
C ILE A 105 -6.40 2.39 -24.85
N SER A 106 -7.23 3.14 -24.13
CA SER A 106 -8.10 4.16 -24.71
C SER A 106 -7.36 5.34 -25.32
N SER A 107 -6.18 5.70 -24.80
CA SER A 107 -5.30 6.71 -25.41
C SER A 107 -4.87 6.33 -26.84
N LEU A 108 -4.92 5.05 -27.19
CA LEU A 108 -4.62 4.54 -28.52
C LEU A 108 -5.85 4.52 -29.45
N GLY A 109 -7.00 4.99 -28.99
CA GLY A 109 -8.23 5.13 -29.79
C GLY A 109 -9.26 4.03 -29.59
N ALA A 110 -9.02 3.08 -28.69
CA ALA A 110 -10.04 2.13 -28.26
C ALA A 110 -11.06 2.80 -27.34
N ARG A 111 -12.31 2.37 -27.41
CA ARG A 111 -13.41 2.89 -26.59
C ARG A 111 -14.05 1.77 -25.79
N TYR A 112 -14.44 2.08 -24.56
CA TYR A 112 -15.25 1.20 -23.73
C TYR A 112 -16.42 1.99 -23.14
N GLU A 113 -17.55 1.31 -22.97
CA GLU A 113 -18.73 1.87 -22.32
C GLU A 113 -18.64 1.69 -20.80
N LYS A 114 -19.60 2.29 -20.07
CA LYS A 114 -19.72 2.09 -18.63
C LYS A 114 -19.88 0.60 -18.33
N LEU A 115 -18.99 0.07 -17.50
CA LEU A 115 -18.96 -1.34 -17.16
C LEU A 115 -20.19 -1.72 -16.33
N SER A 116 -20.82 -2.85 -16.68
CA SER A 116 -21.81 -3.48 -15.83
C SER A 116 -21.08 -4.33 -14.78
N PRO A 117 -21.30 -4.09 -13.48
CA PRO A 117 -20.54 -4.78 -12.46
C PRO A 117 -20.93 -6.25 -12.35
N VAL A 118 -19.94 -7.11 -12.18
CA VAL A 118 -20.10 -8.52 -11.83
C VAL A 118 -20.23 -8.63 -10.31
N LYS A 119 -21.08 -9.54 -9.84
CA LYS A 119 -21.24 -9.81 -8.41
C LYS A 119 -20.40 -11.00 -7.98
N SER A 120 -19.72 -10.86 -6.84
CA SER A 120 -18.91 -11.91 -6.22
C SER A 120 -19.31 -12.11 -4.76
N GLU A 121 -19.56 -13.35 -4.37
CA GLU A 121 -19.98 -13.74 -3.02
C GLU A 121 -18.83 -14.35 -2.23
N TYR A 122 -18.66 -13.97 -0.96
CA TYR A 122 -17.64 -14.48 -0.05
C TYR A 122 -18.20 -14.71 1.35
N ASP A 123 -17.60 -15.61 2.13
CA ASP A 123 -17.94 -15.75 3.55
C ASP A 123 -17.35 -14.55 4.34
N ILE A 124 -16.12 -14.15 4.01
CA ILE A 124 -15.40 -13.05 4.67
C ILE A 124 -14.77 -12.12 3.64
N MET A 125 -15.06 -10.82 3.77
CA MET A 125 -14.39 -9.74 3.05
C MET A 125 -13.49 -8.94 3.98
N ILE A 126 -12.23 -8.75 3.61
CA ILE A 126 -11.23 -8.02 4.38
C ILE A 126 -10.81 -6.79 3.59
N ILE A 127 -10.94 -5.61 4.17
CA ILE A 127 -10.53 -4.34 3.55
C ILE A 127 -9.22 -3.89 4.19
N GLY A 128 -8.11 -4.09 3.47
CA GLY A 128 -6.75 -3.78 3.90
C GLY A 128 -5.84 -5.00 3.92
N GLY A 129 -4.73 -4.92 3.20
CA GLY A 129 -3.68 -5.90 3.00
C GLY A 129 -2.45 -5.69 3.88
N GLY A 130 -2.59 -5.02 5.02
CA GLY A 130 -1.54 -4.88 6.03
C GLY A 130 -1.40 -6.12 6.92
N PRO A 131 -0.55 -6.07 7.97
CA PRO A 131 -0.36 -7.20 8.89
C PRO A 131 -1.66 -7.72 9.52
N ALA A 132 -2.58 -6.82 9.91
CA ALA A 132 -3.88 -7.21 10.47
C ALA A 132 -4.73 -7.98 9.47
N GLY A 133 -4.92 -7.42 8.27
CA GLY A 133 -5.76 -8.05 7.25
C GLY A 133 -5.18 -9.34 6.70
N LEU A 134 -3.86 -9.40 6.47
CA LEU A 134 -3.20 -10.64 6.03
C LEU A 134 -3.26 -11.74 7.09
N SER A 135 -3.14 -11.40 8.38
CA SER A 135 -3.33 -12.37 9.47
C SER A 135 -4.78 -12.85 9.52
N ALA A 136 -5.74 -11.93 9.45
CA ALA A 136 -7.16 -12.27 9.43
C ALA A 136 -7.51 -13.19 8.24
N ALA A 137 -6.94 -12.89 7.07
CA ALA A 137 -7.14 -13.67 5.86
C ALA A 137 -6.58 -15.08 5.98
N LEU A 138 -5.38 -15.23 6.54
CA LEU A 138 -4.76 -16.53 6.79
C LEU A 138 -5.65 -17.42 7.67
N TYR A 139 -6.11 -16.90 8.82
CA TYR A 139 -6.97 -17.66 9.74
C TYR A 139 -8.32 -18.00 9.11
N SER A 140 -8.95 -17.05 8.41
CA SER A 140 -10.23 -17.26 7.72
C SER A 140 -10.13 -18.34 6.64
N ALA A 141 -9.06 -18.32 5.84
CA ALA A 141 -8.83 -19.32 4.80
C ALA A 141 -8.47 -20.70 5.37
N GLN A 142 -7.73 -20.77 6.48
CA GLN A 142 -7.47 -22.04 7.19
C GLN A 142 -8.74 -22.68 7.76
N ALA A 143 -9.73 -21.87 8.12
CA ALA A 143 -11.08 -22.32 8.46
C ALA A 143 -11.92 -22.73 7.22
N LYS A 144 -11.32 -22.78 6.03
CA LYS A 144 -11.94 -23.13 4.75
C LYS A 144 -13.08 -22.20 4.32
N LEU A 145 -13.09 -20.97 4.83
CA LEU A 145 -14.04 -19.94 4.42
C LEU A 145 -13.55 -19.26 3.14
N LYS A 146 -14.47 -19.04 2.20
CA LYS A 146 -14.19 -18.31 0.97
C LYS A 146 -13.91 -16.85 1.33
N THR A 147 -12.62 -16.50 1.34
CA THR A 147 -12.14 -15.22 1.89
C THR A 147 -11.53 -14.36 0.79
N VAL A 148 -11.88 -13.07 0.76
CA VAL A 148 -11.25 -12.07 -0.13
C VAL A 148 -10.59 -10.95 0.67
N ILE A 149 -9.40 -10.53 0.23
CA ILE A 149 -8.71 -9.34 0.72
C ILE A 149 -8.63 -8.27 -0.39
N ILE A 150 -9.00 -7.04 -0.05
CA ILE A 150 -9.03 -5.90 -0.95
C ILE A 150 -8.06 -4.84 -0.44
N ASP A 151 -7.11 -4.40 -1.27
CA ASP A 151 -6.24 -3.26 -0.95
C ASP A 151 -5.90 -2.46 -2.22
N GLN A 152 -5.77 -1.14 -2.05
CA GLN A 152 -5.37 -0.20 -3.09
C GLN A 152 -3.88 -0.30 -3.44
N ALA A 153 -3.09 -0.95 -2.60
CA ALA A 153 -1.66 -1.20 -2.77
C ALA A 153 -1.38 -2.72 -2.87
N LEU A 154 -0.09 -3.05 -2.92
CA LEU A 154 0.42 -4.41 -2.79
C LEU A 154 0.43 -4.84 -1.31
N PRO A 155 0.49 -6.16 -1.02
CA PRO A 155 0.46 -6.65 0.35
C PRO A 155 1.57 -6.07 1.24
N GLY A 156 1.22 -5.83 2.50
CA GLY A 156 2.11 -5.41 3.58
C GLY A 156 1.79 -4.07 4.23
N GLY A 157 1.02 -3.19 3.58
CA GLY A 157 0.69 -1.87 4.12
C GLY A 157 1.93 -1.08 4.56
N GLN A 158 1.88 -0.42 5.72
CA GLN A 158 3.01 0.37 6.24
C GLN A 158 4.27 -0.47 6.54
N MET A 159 4.11 -1.76 6.84
CA MET A 159 5.24 -2.66 7.06
C MET A 159 6.08 -2.82 5.79
N ALA A 160 5.46 -2.84 4.60
CA ALA A 160 6.18 -3.01 3.33
C ALA A 160 7.17 -1.88 3.04
N VAL A 161 6.95 -0.69 3.62
CA VAL A 161 7.82 0.48 3.46
C VAL A 161 8.74 0.71 4.67
N THR A 162 8.82 -0.23 5.61
CA THR A 162 9.71 -0.17 6.79
C THR A 162 11.10 -0.76 6.49
N HIS A 163 12.19 -0.15 6.99
CA HIS A 163 13.54 -0.52 6.52
C HIS A 163 13.86 -1.91 7.01
N GLN A 164 13.75 -2.03 8.33
CA GLN A 164 14.06 -3.18 9.13
C GLN A 164 13.06 -3.22 10.28
N VAL A 165 12.59 -4.42 10.55
CA VAL A 165 11.72 -4.76 11.65
C VAL A 165 12.55 -5.61 12.60
N SER A 166 12.91 -5.04 13.75
CA SER A 166 13.74 -5.70 14.77
C SER A 166 12.93 -6.23 15.95
N ASN A 167 11.62 -5.98 15.96
CA ASN A 167 10.72 -6.21 17.09
C ASN A 167 9.55 -7.14 16.73
N PHE A 168 9.68 -7.95 15.67
CA PHE A 168 8.75 -9.01 15.34
C PHE A 168 9.32 -10.37 15.76
N PRO A 169 8.81 -10.99 16.84
CA PRO A 169 9.32 -12.26 17.34
C PRO A 169 9.27 -13.36 16.28
N GLY A 170 10.25 -14.27 16.32
CA GLY A 170 10.43 -15.34 15.34
C GLY A 170 11.53 -15.05 14.30
N PHE A 171 12.04 -13.82 14.26
CA PHE A 171 13.23 -13.45 13.48
C PHE A 171 14.37 -13.08 14.45
N PRO A 172 15.48 -13.84 14.48
CA PRO A 172 16.59 -13.56 15.39
C PRO A 172 17.35 -12.28 15.01
N GLU A 173 17.40 -11.97 13.71
CA GLU A 173 17.99 -10.76 13.15
C GLU A 173 16.91 -9.83 12.59
N PRO A 174 17.14 -8.50 12.53
CA PRO A 174 16.20 -7.58 11.92
C PRO A 174 15.87 -7.95 10.47
N VAL A 175 14.58 -8.05 10.15
CA VAL A 175 14.09 -8.41 8.80
C VAL A 175 13.67 -7.18 8.04
N ALA A 176 13.96 -7.09 6.74
CA ALA A 176 13.47 -5.97 5.95
C ALA A 176 11.94 -5.98 5.88
N GLY A 177 11.30 -4.81 6.03
CA GLY A 177 9.84 -4.73 6.12
C GLY A 177 9.11 -5.28 4.88
N TYR A 178 9.66 -5.02 3.70
CA TYR A 178 9.14 -5.58 2.44
C TYR A 178 9.26 -7.11 2.37
N MET A 179 10.29 -7.70 2.97
CA MET A 179 10.44 -9.17 3.05
C MET A 179 9.43 -9.77 4.01
N LEU A 180 9.19 -9.11 5.16
CA LEU A 180 8.17 -9.55 6.09
C LEU A 180 6.77 -9.48 5.46
N ALA A 181 6.48 -8.42 4.70
CA ALA A 181 5.26 -8.30 3.89
C ALA A 181 5.11 -9.43 2.87
N HIS A 182 6.20 -9.77 2.18
CA HIS A 182 6.21 -10.89 1.24
C HIS A 182 5.86 -12.20 1.94
N TYR A 183 6.45 -12.51 3.10
CA TYR A 183 6.15 -13.74 3.83
C TYR A 183 4.68 -13.83 4.27
N PHE A 184 4.09 -12.72 4.74
CA PHE A 184 2.67 -12.67 5.08
C PHE A 184 1.78 -12.90 3.85
N GLY A 185 2.10 -12.24 2.74
CA GLY A 185 1.38 -12.41 1.48
C GLY A 185 1.42 -13.85 0.97
N GLU A 186 2.60 -14.48 1.00
CA GLU A 186 2.79 -15.89 0.60
C GLU A 186 1.98 -16.85 1.48
N GLN A 187 1.95 -16.64 2.80
CA GLN A 187 1.15 -17.46 3.70
C GLN A 187 -0.35 -17.37 3.38
N ALA A 188 -0.86 -16.15 3.21
CA ALA A 188 -2.27 -15.93 2.85
C ALA A 188 -2.60 -16.56 1.48
N ALA A 189 -1.74 -16.38 0.48
CA ALA A 189 -1.93 -16.96 -0.85
C ALA A 189 -1.94 -18.50 -0.81
N ARG A 190 -0.99 -19.11 -0.09
CA ARG A 190 -0.92 -20.58 0.08
C ARG A 190 -2.10 -21.15 0.84
N ALA A 191 -2.71 -20.37 1.72
CA ALA A 191 -3.94 -20.76 2.43
C ALA A 191 -5.18 -20.71 1.52
N GLY A 192 -5.10 -20.14 0.32
CA GLY A 192 -6.21 -20.05 -0.63
C GLY A 192 -7.00 -18.74 -0.57
N VAL A 193 -6.43 -17.68 0.01
CA VAL A 193 -7.07 -16.36 0.06
C VAL A 193 -7.19 -15.77 -1.35
N HIS A 194 -8.38 -15.29 -1.72
CA HIS A 194 -8.57 -14.52 -2.94
C HIS A 194 -8.08 -13.09 -2.72
N THR A 195 -7.27 -12.56 -3.63
CA THR A 195 -6.69 -11.21 -3.48
C THR A 195 -7.21 -10.25 -4.54
N ARG A 196 -7.38 -8.99 -4.14
CA ARG A 196 -7.68 -7.83 -4.99
C ARG A 196 -6.73 -6.71 -4.60
N PHE A 197 -5.48 -6.83 -5.04
CA PHE A 197 -4.43 -5.84 -4.79
C PHE A 197 -4.30 -4.83 -5.92
N ALA A 198 -3.79 -3.65 -5.60
CA ALA A 198 -3.80 -2.50 -6.51
C ALA A 198 -5.19 -2.30 -7.14
N ALA A 199 -6.23 -2.42 -6.30
CA ALA A 199 -7.64 -2.29 -6.66
C ALA A 199 -8.22 -1.04 -6.00
N ASP A 200 -8.83 -0.17 -6.80
CA ASP A 200 -9.49 1.01 -6.28
C ASP A 200 -10.83 0.60 -5.63
N LEU A 201 -11.08 1.08 -4.42
CA LEU A 201 -12.35 0.91 -3.70
C LEU A 201 -13.28 2.06 -4.11
N ASP A 202 -14.30 1.75 -4.91
CA ASP A 202 -15.24 2.75 -5.42
C ASP A 202 -16.26 3.16 -4.37
N PHE A 203 -16.78 2.17 -3.63
CA PHE A 203 -17.71 2.38 -2.53
C PHE A 203 -17.65 1.24 -1.51
N PHE A 204 -18.18 1.52 -0.32
CA PHE A 204 -18.41 0.57 0.75
C PHE A 204 -19.79 0.80 1.36
N ASN A 205 -20.57 -0.26 1.55
CA ASN A 205 -21.88 -0.20 2.20
C ASN A 205 -21.91 -1.21 3.36
N ALA A 206 -21.91 -0.71 4.59
CA ALA A 206 -21.93 -1.54 5.78
C ALA A 206 -23.26 -2.28 5.96
N ALA A 207 -24.38 -1.64 5.64
CA ALA A 207 -25.72 -2.21 5.86
C ALA A 207 -25.98 -3.42 4.94
N GLU A 208 -25.55 -3.31 3.69
CA GLU A 208 -25.66 -4.39 2.70
C GLU A 208 -24.44 -5.33 2.71
N LYS A 209 -23.40 -5.01 3.50
CA LYS A 209 -22.11 -5.72 3.51
C LYS A 209 -21.48 -5.86 2.12
N THR A 210 -21.51 -4.78 1.33
CA THR A 210 -20.98 -4.75 -0.04
C THR A 210 -19.84 -3.75 -0.23
N ALA A 211 -18.94 -4.06 -1.16
CA ALA A 211 -17.90 -3.15 -1.63
C ALA A 211 -17.78 -3.21 -3.15
N GLY A 212 -17.72 -2.05 -3.81
CA GLY A 212 -17.44 -1.94 -5.23
C GLY A 212 -15.95 -1.70 -5.49
N ILE A 213 -15.37 -2.42 -6.44
CA ILE A 213 -13.97 -2.21 -6.84
C ILE A 213 -13.80 -2.05 -8.36
N ASN A 214 -12.84 -1.18 -8.72
CA ASN A 214 -12.38 -0.94 -10.09
C ASN A 214 -13.49 -0.62 -11.12
N GLY A 215 -14.68 -0.24 -10.68
CA GLY A 215 -15.86 0.03 -11.49
C GLY A 215 -16.53 -1.20 -12.11
N TYR A 216 -16.08 -2.43 -11.82
CA TYR A 216 -16.58 -3.64 -12.50
C TYR A 216 -16.89 -4.83 -11.60
N GLU A 217 -16.55 -4.81 -10.31
CA GLU A 217 -16.86 -5.91 -9.40
C GLU A 217 -17.54 -5.35 -8.15
N ILE A 218 -18.68 -5.93 -7.77
CA ILE A 218 -19.35 -5.71 -6.50
C ILE A 218 -19.19 -6.98 -5.68
N ILE A 219 -18.53 -6.85 -4.54
CA ILE A 219 -18.26 -7.95 -3.61
C ILE A 219 -19.26 -7.85 -2.48
N HIS A 220 -19.97 -8.94 -2.21
CA HIS A 220 -20.78 -9.14 -1.01
C HIS A 220 -20.08 -10.16 -0.10
N ALA A 221 -20.20 -9.97 1.22
CA ALA A 221 -19.76 -10.97 2.18
C ALA A 221 -20.61 -11.06 3.44
N GLU A 222 -20.71 -12.26 4.00
CA GLU A 222 -21.47 -12.50 5.23
C GLU A 222 -20.87 -11.78 6.45
N LYS A 223 -19.54 -11.70 6.53
CA LYS A 223 -18.80 -10.90 7.53
C LYS A 223 -17.74 -10.04 6.87
N ILE A 224 -17.45 -8.90 7.51
CA ILE A 224 -16.46 -7.93 7.03
C ILE A 224 -15.42 -7.67 8.12
N ILE A 225 -14.14 -7.59 7.74
CA ILE A 225 -13.06 -7.15 8.62
C ILE A 225 -12.39 -5.91 8.01
N ILE A 226 -12.55 -4.76 8.66
CA ILE A 226 -11.89 -3.51 8.28
C ILE A 226 -10.48 -3.48 8.88
N ALA A 227 -9.47 -3.66 8.03
CA ALA A 227 -8.05 -3.68 8.39
C ALA A 227 -7.25 -2.63 7.61
N SER A 228 -7.87 -1.47 7.35
CA SER A 228 -7.36 -0.41 6.46
C SER A 228 -6.15 0.34 7.01
N GLY A 229 -5.78 0.10 8.27
CA GLY A 229 -4.60 0.69 8.91
C GLY A 229 -4.68 2.21 9.01
N ALA A 230 -3.53 2.85 8.84
CA ALA A 230 -3.38 4.30 8.94
C ALA A 230 -2.35 4.82 7.93
N SER A 231 -2.41 6.11 7.62
CA SER A 231 -1.48 6.82 6.74
C SER A 231 -0.73 7.93 7.50
N PRO A 232 0.47 8.33 7.05
CA PRO A 232 1.19 9.45 7.65
C PRO A 232 0.33 10.71 7.70
N ARG A 233 0.32 11.35 8.87
CA ARG A 233 -0.36 12.63 9.08
C ARG A 233 0.42 13.74 8.36
N PRO A 234 -0.20 14.49 7.43
CA PRO A 234 0.41 15.71 6.93
C PRO A 234 0.39 16.81 8.00
N LEU A 235 1.37 17.70 7.98
CA LEU A 235 1.39 18.92 8.78
C LEU A 235 0.29 19.91 8.36
N GLY A 236 -0.14 19.86 7.10
CA GLY A 236 -1.15 20.77 6.56
C GLY A 236 -0.62 22.19 6.35
N ILE A 237 0.69 22.34 6.13
CA ILE A 237 1.36 23.63 5.96
C ILE A 237 1.69 23.92 4.49
N PRO A 238 1.85 25.21 4.10
CA PRO A 238 2.25 25.59 2.76
C PRO A 238 3.52 24.86 2.29
N GLY A 239 3.51 24.39 1.04
CA GLY A 239 4.61 23.68 0.39
C GLY A 239 4.71 22.18 0.69
N GLU A 240 4.05 21.66 1.73
CA GLU A 240 4.14 20.23 2.08
C GLU A 240 3.62 19.32 0.97
N MET A 241 2.40 19.57 0.51
CA MET A 241 1.78 18.76 -0.54
C MET A 241 2.40 19.02 -1.92
N GLU A 242 2.82 20.26 -2.19
CA GLU A 242 3.43 20.66 -3.47
C GLU A 242 4.77 19.96 -3.71
N PHE A 243 5.60 19.84 -2.67
CA PHE A 243 6.94 19.27 -2.75
C PHE A 243 7.01 17.80 -2.30
N ARG A 244 5.87 17.15 -2.07
CA ARG A 244 5.79 15.71 -1.82
C ARG A 244 6.39 14.92 -3.00
N GLY A 245 7.36 14.05 -2.72
CA GLY A 245 8.12 13.33 -3.74
C GLY A 245 9.12 14.19 -4.53
N LYS A 246 9.19 15.49 -4.24
CA LYS A 246 10.12 16.47 -4.82
C LYS A 246 10.90 17.15 -3.68
N GLY A 247 11.51 16.36 -2.80
CA GLY A 247 12.27 16.83 -1.64
C GLY A 247 11.57 16.67 -0.29
N ILE A 248 10.25 16.39 -0.27
CA ILE A 248 9.55 15.97 0.95
C ILE A 248 9.18 14.49 0.85
N SER A 249 9.59 13.72 1.86
CA SER A 249 9.34 12.29 1.97
C SER A 249 8.63 11.93 3.29
N TYR A 250 7.90 10.82 3.25
CA TYR A 250 7.29 10.17 4.41
C TYR A 250 7.81 8.74 4.58
N CYS A 251 8.82 8.35 3.79
CA CYS A 251 9.36 7.00 3.72
C CYS A 251 10.89 7.07 3.64
N ALA A 252 11.55 6.91 4.78
CA ALA A 252 13.01 6.92 4.80
C ALA A 252 13.60 5.75 3.99
N THR A 253 13.00 4.57 4.03
CA THR A 253 13.48 3.39 3.27
C THR A 253 13.51 3.59 1.77
N CYS A 254 12.48 4.25 1.27
CA CYS A 254 12.29 4.49 -0.15
C CYS A 254 13.35 5.49 -0.63
N ASP A 255 13.56 6.55 0.16
CA ASP A 255 14.16 7.77 -0.34
C ASP A 255 15.52 8.11 0.26
N ALA A 256 15.91 7.57 1.42
CA ALA A 256 17.15 7.93 2.13
C ALA A 256 18.41 7.74 1.26
N LYS A 257 18.44 6.71 0.42
CA LYS A 257 19.56 6.45 -0.51
C LYS A 257 19.82 7.59 -1.49
N TYR A 258 18.84 8.43 -1.80
CA TYR A 258 19.01 9.60 -2.67
C TYR A 258 19.62 10.81 -1.95
N TYR A 259 19.81 10.70 -0.62
CA TYR A 259 20.39 11.72 0.25
C TYR A 259 21.80 11.35 0.74
N GLU A 260 22.52 10.51 -0.02
CA GLU A 260 23.92 10.22 0.25
C GLU A 260 24.79 11.49 0.26
N ASN A 261 25.51 11.69 1.37
CA ASN A 261 26.32 12.89 1.66
C ASN A 261 25.53 14.22 1.70
N LYS A 262 24.19 14.17 1.80
CA LYS A 262 23.32 15.34 1.84
C LYS A 262 22.83 15.69 3.24
N LYS A 263 22.36 16.93 3.41
CA LYS A 263 21.72 17.39 4.65
C LYS A 263 20.23 17.09 4.60
N VAL A 264 19.66 16.63 5.70
CA VAL A 264 18.23 16.35 5.79
C VAL A 264 17.61 16.93 7.05
N ILE A 265 16.32 17.27 6.96
CA ILE A 265 15.50 17.63 8.11
C ILE A 265 14.54 16.49 8.38
N VAL A 266 14.37 16.13 9.65
CA VAL A 266 13.36 15.17 10.10
C VAL A 266 12.37 15.90 11.01
N ILE A 267 11.08 15.84 10.72
CA ILE A 267 10.04 16.45 11.54
C ILE A 267 9.38 15.40 12.42
N GLY A 268 9.44 15.60 13.74
CA GLY A 268 8.84 14.71 14.74
C GLY A 268 9.86 14.26 15.80
N GLY A 269 9.35 13.68 16.89
CA GLY A 269 10.19 13.20 18.00
C GLY A 269 9.69 11.91 18.65
N GLY A 270 8.73 11.22 18.02
CA GLY A 270 8.30 9.88 18.44
C GLY A 270 9.19 8.78 17.86
N ASN A 271 8.86 7.51 18.13
CA ASN A 271 9.63 6.35 17.65
C ASN A 271 9.96 6.41 16.16
N SER A 272 8.95 6.63 15.31
CA SER A 272 9.16 6.69 13.85
C SER A 272 10.16 7.78 13.45
N ALA A 273 10.06 8.98 14.03
CA ALA A 273 10.99 10.05 13.68
C ALA A 273 12.43 9.72 14.07
N VAL A 274 12.63 9.17 15.27
CA VAL A 274 13.96 8.90 15.82
C VAL A 274 14.63 7.68 15.17
N GLU A 275 13.90 6.59 14.99
CA GLU A 275 14.43 5.37 14.38
C GLU A 275 14.71 5.56 12.88
N GLU A 276 13.84 6.26 12.17
CA GLU A 276 14.06 6.56 10.75
C GLU A 276 15.20 7.58 10.57
N ALA A 277 15.38 8.55 11.48
CA ALA A 277 16.54 9.44 11.46
C ALA A 277 17.86 8.67 11.60
N LEU A 278 17.93 7.69 12.52
CA LEU A 278 19.10 6.82 12.66
C LEU A 278 19.37 6.00 11.38
N PHE A 279 18.32 5.55 10.69
CA PHE A 279 18.48 4.89 9.41
C PHE A 279 19.00 5.85 8.33
N ILE A 280 18.44 7.06 8.23
CA ILE A 280 18.88 8.08 7.26
C ILE A 280 20.33 8.49 7.53
N ALA A 281 20.81 8.46 8.77
CA ALA A 281 22.19 8.82 9.15
C ALA A 281 23.25 7.91 8.51
N LYS A 282 22.86 6.72 8.03
CA LYS A 282 23.73 5.84 7.23
C LYS A 282 24.10 6.44 5.87
N PHE A 283 23.26 7.34 5.34
CA PHE A 283 23.43 7.97 4.01
C PHE A 283 23.75 9.46 4.12
N ALA A 284 22.97 10.18 4.94
CA ALA A 284 23.09 11.62 5.08
C ALA A 284 24.42 12.04 5.74
N SER A 285 24.87 13.25 5.42
CA SER A 285 26.02 13.90 6.07
C SER A 285 25.61 14.61 7.35
N GLU A 286 24.38 15.13 7.42
CA GLU A 286 23.84 15.82 8.60
C GLU A 286 22.31 15.68 8.65
N ILE A 287 21.76 15.51 9.86
CA ILE A 287 20.33 15.42 10.13
C ILE A 287 19.95 16.45 11.18
N THR A 288 18.91 17.25 10.93
CA THR A 288 18.28 18.08 11.95
C THR A 288 16.89 17.56 12.28
N ILE A 289 16.70 17.02 13.49
CA ILE A 289 15.39 16.62 14.01
C ILE A 289 14.71 17.86 14.59
N VAL A 290 13.60 18.29 13.99
CA VAL A 290 12.74 19.38 14.46
C VAL A 290 11.60 18.80 15.27
N HIS A 291 11.48 19.20 16.52
CA HIS A 291 10.49 18.66 17.44
C HIS A 291 9.85 19.73 18.32
N GLN A 292 8.53 19.65 18.48
CA GLN A 292 7.73 20.63 19.21
C GLN A 292 7.91 20.59 20.73
N PHE A 293 8.30 19.44 21.30
CA PHE A 293 8.58 19.32 22.73
C PHE A 293 10.06 19.50 23.03
N ASP A 294 10.42 19.65 24.30
CA ASP A 294 11.81 19.69 24.79
C ASP A 294 12.37 18.30 25.13
N VAL A 295 11.59 17.25 24.94
CA VAL A 295 11.96 15.85 25.15
C VAL A 295 11.45 14.98 24.01
N LEU A 296 12.25 14.01 23.59
CA LEU A 296 11.80 12.98 22.63
C LEU A 296 10.79 12.03 23.28
N GLN A 297 9.81 11.61 22.50
CA GLN A 297 8.76 10.67 22.91
C GLN A 297 9.04 9.23 22.44
N ALA A 298 10.21 8.99 21.83
CA ALA A 298 10.64 7.67 21.40
C ALA A 298 11.09 6.80 22.60
N ASN A 299 11.29 5.50 22.33
CA ASN A 299 11.81 4.55 23.31
C ASN A 299 13.24 4.93 23.73
N LYS A 300 13.60 4.59 24.97
CA LYS A 300 14.86 5.02 25.58
C LYS A 300 16.08 4.63 24.76
N THR A 301 16.12 3.40 24.26
CA THR A 301 17.24 2.89 23.45
C THR A 301 17.40 3.65 22.14
N ALA A 302 16.31 3.98 21.45
CA ALA A 302 16.35 4.80 20.24
C ALA A 302 16.79 6.24 20.54
N CYS A 303 16.28 6.84 21.63
CA CYS A 303 16.72 8.16 22.09
C CYS A 303 18.22 8.19 22.39
N GLU A 304 18.73 7.23 23.17
CA GLU A 304 20.15 7.10 23.52
C GLU A 304 21.03 7.00 22.27
N LYS A 305 20.66 6.13 21.33
CA LYS A 305 21.36 6.01 20.04
C LYS A 305 21.35 7.32 19.26
N ALA A 306 20.20 7.98 19.16
CA ALA A 306 20.07 9.23 18.42
C ALA A 306 20.84 10.39 19.07
N PHE A 307 20.91 10.45 20.40
CA PHE A 307 21.74 11.42 21.11
C PHE A 307 23.24 11.14 20.95
N SER A 308 23.64 9.88 20.78
CA SER A 308 25.04 9.49 20.57
C SER A 308 25.53 9.62 19.12
N GLU A 309 24.61 9.80 18.16
CA GLU A 309 24.92 9.86 16.73
C GLU A 309 25.40 11.27 16.33
N PRO A 310 26.69 11.47 15.98
CA PRO A 310 27.25 12.80 15.72
C PRO A 310 26.64 13.52 14.51
N LYS A 311 26.02 12.80 13.58
CA LYS A 311 25.32 13.40 12.43
C LYS A 311 23.95 13.97 12.78
N ILE A 312 23.37 13.60 13.92
CA ILE A 312 22.02 14.01 14.32
C ILE A 312 22.10 15.21 15.27
N LYS A 313 21.43 16.29 14.87
CA LYS A 313 21.21 17.52 15.64
C LYS A 313 19.75 17.64 16.00
N PHE A 314 19.46 18.26 17.15
CA PHE A 314 18.10 18.46 17.62
C PHE A 314 17.73 19.93 17.66
N LEU A 315 16.54 20.25 17.16
CA LEU A 315 15.91 21.55 17.26
C LEU A 315 14.57 21.39 17.99
N PHE A 316 14.65 21.43 19.32
CA PHE A 316 13.51 21.31 20.22
C PHE A 316 12.71 22.60 20.36
N ASN A 317 11.46 22.49 20.81
CA ASN A 317 10.50 23.61 20.94
C ASN A 317 10.22 24.33 19.61
N HIS A 318 10.40 23.64 18.47
CA HIS A 318 10.18 24.22 17.15
C HIS A 318 9.18 23.40 16.35
N GLU A 319 8.40 24.10 15.51
CA GLU A 319 7.44 23.50 14.59
C GLU A 319 7.58 24.15 13.20
N PRO A 320 7.52 23.38 12.11
CA PRO A 320 7.54 23.95 10.76
C PRO A 320 6.25 24.73 10.46
N ARG A 321 6.38 25.86 9.78
CA ARG A 321 5.28 26.74 9.33
C ARG A 321 5.13 26.77 7.81
N ALA A 322 6.19 26.53 7.07
CA ALA A 322 6.15 26.37 5.62
C ALA A 322 7.37 25.60 5.12
N PHE A 323 7.21 24.93 3.97
CA PHE A 323 8.31 24.39 3.19
C PHE A 323 8.46 25.14 1.88
N ARG A 324 9.69 25.36 1.45
CA ARG A 324 10.00 26.02 0.18
C ARG A 324 11.07 25.22 -0.55
N ARG A 325 11.02 25.26 -1.87
CA ARG A 325 12.08 24.72 -2.74
C ARG A 325 12.88 25.89 -3.31
N THR A 326 14.20 25.81 -3.20
CA THR A 326 15.14 26.81 -3.72
C THR A 326 16.10 26.17 -4.72
N ALA A 327 16.95 26.96 -5.36
CA ALA A 327 18.00 26.45 -6.24
C ALA A 327 18.98 25.51 -5.52
N CYS A 328 19.10 25.64 -4.19
CA CYS A 328 20.04 24.90 -3.36
C CYS A 328 19.41 23.70 -2.63
N GLY A 329 18.11 23.43 -2.82
CA GLY A 329 17.43 22.31 -2.17
C GLY A 329 16.07 22.70 -1.58
N MET A 330 15.81 22.25 -0.36
CA MET A 330 14.62 22.51 0.42
C MET A 330 14.93 23.47 1.58
N GLU A 331 13.94 24.25 1.98
CA GLU A 331 13.98 25.09 3.17
C GLU A 331 12.74 24.83 4.02
N ALA A 332 12.92 24.77 5.33
CA ALA A 332 11.83 24.80 6.30
C ALA A 332 11.87 26.11 7.08
N GLU A 333 10.78 26.86 7.04
CA GLU A 333 10.52 27.95 7.98
C GLU A 333 10.04 27.31 9.29
N VAL A 334 10.81 27.44 10.36
CA VAL A 334 10.50 26.85 11.68
C VAL A 334 10.27 27.96 12.69
N GLU A 335 9.23 27.81 13.50
CA GLU A 335 8.86 28.75 14.56
C GLU A 335 9.19 28.16 15.92
N ASN A 336 9.88 28.94 16.77
CA ASN A 336 10.05 28.60 18.17
C ASN A 336 8.73 28.83 18.91
N LEU A 337 8.21 27.77 19.52
CA LEU A 337 6.90 27.78 20.16
C LEU A 337 6.84 28.64 21.42
N LYS A 338 7.99 28.94 22.05
CA LYS A 338 8.09 29.74 23.28
C LYS A 338 8.05 31.24 23.01
N ASP A 339 8.87 31.73 22.09
CA ASP A 339 9.03 33.17 21.81
C ASP A 339 8.41 33.63 20.47
N LYS A 340 7.86 32.70 19.69
CA LYS A 340 7.25 32.92 18.36
C LYS A 340 8.21 33.45 17.29
N THR A 341 9.52 33.43 17.56
CA THR A 341 10.53 33.79 16.54
C THR A 341 10.57 32.73 15.45
N ARG A 342 10.84 33.16 14.22
CA ARG A 342 10.93 32.28 13.05
C ARG A 342 12.32 32.32 12.45
N LYS A 343 12.77 31.18 11.94
CA LYS A 343 14.02 31.06 11.19
C LYS A 343 13.87 30.06 10.05
N ILE A 344 14.76 30.18 9.07
CA ILE A 344 14.82 29.26 7.93
C ILE A 344 15.98 28.29 8.16
N ILE A 345 15.71 27.00 7.98
CA ILE A 345 16.73 25.95 7.95
C ILE A 345 16.73 25.31 6.56
N GLY A 346 17.92 25.26 5.94
CA GLY A 346 18.11 24.67 4.61
C GLY A 346 18.57 23.22 4.70
N ALA A 347 18.09 22.38 3.80
CA ALA A 347 18.48 20.98 3.65
C ALA A 347 18.25 20.51 2.21
N ASP A 348 18.78 19.36 1.84
CA ASP A 348 18.51 18.76 0.53
C ASP A 348 17.14 18.06 0.50
N GLY A 349 16.64 17.61 1.66
CA GLY A 349 15.34 16.98 1.80
C GLY A 349 14.76 17.03 3.21
N ILE A 350 13.46 16.78 3.29
CA ILE A 350 12.67 16.84 4.53
C ILE A 350 11.87 15.54 4.67
N PHE A 351 11.97 14.90 5.82
CA PHE A 351 11.23 13.70 6.18
C PHE A 351 10.21 14.01 7.27
N VAL A 352 8.94 13.67 7.08
CA VAL A 352 7.84 14.02 8.00
C VAL A 352 7.32 12.79 8.72
N PHE A 353 7.46 12.76 10.05
CA PHE A 353 7.07 11.64 10.93
C PHE A 353 6.33 12.14 12.19
N ILE A 354 5.17 12.79 11.98
CA ILE A 354 4.38 13.44 13.05
C ILE A 354 3.15 12.63 13.51
N GLY A 355 3.15 11.33 13.24
CA GLY A 355 2.05 10.43 13.58
C GLY A 355 1.21 10.03 12.36
N MET A 356 0.12 9.34 12.64
CA MET A 356 -0.70 8.66 11.63
C MET A 356 -2.17 9.07 11.77
N ILE A 357 -2.92 8.96 10.66
CA ILE A 357 -4.37 9.14 10.59
C ILE A 357 -4.98 7.80 10.15
N PRO A 358 -5.99 7.25 10.87
CA PRO A 358 -6.72 6.06 10.45
C PRO A 358 -7.29 6.19 9.04
N ASN A 359 -7.15 5.15 8.23
CA ASN A 359 -7.71 5.13 6.88
C ASN A 359 -9.18 4.68 6.93
N THR A 360 -10.05 5.51 7.48
CA THR A 360 -11.44 5.15 7.80
C THR A 360 -12.46 6.03 7.11
N GLY A 361 -12.04 6.99 6.28
CA GLY A 361 -12.96 7.94 5.63
C GLY A 361 -14.02 7.32 4.69
N PHE A 362 -13.87 6.05 4.32
CA PHE A 362 -14.83 5.32 3.48
C PHE A 362 -15.91 4.57 4.28
N ILE A 363 -15.75 4.44 5.60
CA ILE A 363 -16.63 3.61 6.41
C ILE A 363 -17.95 4.34 6.72
N ASN A 364 -19.01 3.58 6.93
CA ASN A 364 -20.31 4.08 7.38
C ASN A 364 -20.96 3.08 8.36
N GLY A 365 -21.95 3.55 9.14
CA GLY A 365 -22.70 2.70 10.09
C GLY A 365 -21.94 2.28 11.35
N MET A 366 -20.75 2.83 11.61
CA MET A 366 -19.90 2.46 12.74
C MET A 366 -19.47 3.68 13.56
N GLU A 367 -19.34 3.52 14.87
CA GLU A 367 -18.80 4.57 15.76
C GLU A 367 -17.27 4.68 15.61
N THR A 368 -16.80 5.94 15.57
CA THR A 368 -15.38 6.30 15.61
C THR A 368 -15.10 7.28 16.74
N ASP A 369 -13.84 7.39 17.16
CA ASP A 369 -13.41 8.51 17.99
C ASP A 369 -13.24 9.81 17.16
N GLN A 370 -12.87 10.89 17.84
CA GLN A 370 -12.63 12.20 17.21
C GLN A 370 -11.50 12.21 16.15
N TYR A 371 -10.67 11.16 16.10
CA TYR A 371 -9.59 11.01 15.12
C TYR A 371 -9.96 10.05 13.98
N GLY A 372 -11.18 9.52 13.97
CA GLY A 372 -11.66 8.56 12.99
C GLY A 372 -11.26 7.11 13.28
N SER A 373 -10.69 6.80 14.45
CA SER A 373 -10.36 5.42 14.83
C SER A 373 -11.63 4.65 15.17
N ILE A 374 -11.81 3.45 14.62
CA ILE A 374 -13.02 2.62 14.80
C ILE A 374 -13.10 2.10 16.23
N LYS A 375 -14.25 2.26 16.86
CA LYS A 375 -14.54 1.67 18.17
C LYS A 375 -14.85 0.19 18.02
N VAL A 376 -14.14 -0.63 18.80
CA VAL A 376 -14.34 -2.08 18.84
C VAL A 376 -14.39 -2.61 20.27
N ASN A 377 -15.00 -3.78 20.46
CA ASN A 377 -14.92 -4.53 21.71
C ASN A 377 -13.69 -5.48 21.73
N GLN A 378 -13.58 -6.33 22.75
CA GLN A 378 -12.46 -7.28 22.89
C GLN A 378 -12.41 -8.35 21.78
N ASP A 379 -13.54 -8.67 21.15
CA ASP A 379 -13.66 -9.58 20.01
C ASP A 379 -13.47 -8.88 18.66
N MET A 380 -12.98 -7.62 18.67
CA MET A 380 -12.81 -6.77 17.49
C MET A 380 -14.13 -6.43 16.76
N LYS A 381 -15.28 -6.64 17.38
CA LYS A 381 -16.59 -6.27 16.80
C LYS A 381 -16.77 -4.77 16.84
N THR A 382 -17.23 -4.20 15.73
CA THR A 382 -17.64 -2.81 15.67
C THR A 382 -19.07 -2.65 16.18
N THR A 383 -19.61 -1.43 16.15
CA THR A 383 -21.04 -1.19 16.43
C THR A 383 -21.96 -1.62 15.28
N ALA A 384 -21.42 -1.90 14.09
CA ALA A 384 -22.18 -2.43 12.96
C ALA A 384 -22.26 -3.98 13.01
N PRO A 385 -23.45 -4.58 12.90
CA PRO A 385 -23.60 -6.04 12.95
C PRO A 385 -22.83 -6.77 11.85
N GLY A 386 -22.07 -7.80 12.24
CA GLY A 386 -21.30 -8.62 11.30
C GLY A 386 -20.05 -7.92 10.72
N ILE A 387 -19.68 -6.75 11.25
CA ILE A 387 -18.47 -6.02 10.85
C ILE A 387 -17.51 -5.92 12.04
N PHE A 388 -16.27 -6.31 11.77
CA PHE A 388 -15.13 -6.27 12.67
C PHE A 388 -14.13 -5.24 12.17
N ALA A 389 -13.24 -4.77 13.04
CA ALA A 389 -12.12 -3.93 12.65
C ALA A 389 -10.84 -4.30 13.41
N ALA A 390 -9.69 -4.21 12.75
CA ALA A 390 -8.43 -4.69 13.30
C ALA A 390 -7.21 -3.86 12.85
N GLY A 391 -6.20 -3.78 13.72
CA GLY A 391 -4.96 -3.06 13.43
C GLY A 391 -5.07 -1.56 13.68
N ASP A 392 -4.26 -0.76 12.99
CA ASP A 392 -4.06 0.65 13.34
C ASP A 392 -5.26 1.57 13.04
N CYS A 393 -6.31 1.04 12.39
CA CYS A 393 -7.55 1.77 12.13
C CYS A 393 -8.49 1.83 13.35
N ILE A 394 -8.26 1.04 14.42
CA ILE A 394 -9.12 1.00 15.60
C ILE A 394 -8.64 1.93 16.73
N ILE A 395 -9.49 2.13 17.73
CA ILE A 395 -9.11 2.82 18.98
C ILE A 395 -8.16 1.90 19.77
N LYS A 396 -6.87 2.24 19.78
CA LYS A 396 -5.86 1.49 20.54
C LYS A 396 -4.69 2.36 20.97
N LYS A 397 -4.05 1.94 22.07
CA LYS A 397 -2.91 2.66 22.66
C LYS A 397 -1.60 2.43 21.90
N TYR A 398 -1.35 1.21 21.44
CA TYR A 398 -0.09 0.81 20.83
C TYR A 398 -0.31 0.37 19.38
N ARG A 399 0.47 0.91 18.46
CA ARG A 399 0.39 0.62 17.02
C ARG A 399 1.69 -0.04 16.58
N GLN A 400 1.67 -1.37 16.54
CA GLN A 400 2.82 -2.22 16.23
C GLN A 400 2.37 -3.38 15.35
N ILE A 401 3.29 -3.91 14.52
CA ILE A 401 3.00 -5.05 13.63
C ILE A 401 2.45 -6.23 14.43
N THR A 402 3.07 -6.58 15.56
CA THR A 402 2.64 -7.69 16.44
C THR A 402 1.23 -7.48 17.00
N THR A 403 0.90 -6.25 17.43
CA THR A 403 -0.45 -5.93 17.90
C THR A 403 -1.47 -5.99 16.77
N ALA A 404 -1.11 -5.54 15.56
CA ALA A 404 -1.99 -5.63 14.39
C ALA A 404 -2.25 -7.08 13.99
N VAL A 405 -1.23 -7.95 14.06
CA VAL A 405 -1.38 -9.41 13.88
C VAL A 405 -2.35 -10.01 14.90
N SER A 406 -2.19 -9.63 16.18
CA SER A 406 -3.09 -10.06 17.25
C SER A 406 -4.53 -9.65 16.96
N ASP A 407 -4.77 -8.38 16.66
CA ASP A 407 -6.11 -7.86 16.36
C ASP A 407 -6.73 -8.58 15.16
N GLY A 408 -5.96 -8.77 14.08
CA GLY A 408 -6.42 -9.47 12.89
C GLY A 408 -6.81 -10.92 13.16
N THR A 409 -6.01 -11.60 13.98
CA THR A 409 -6.29 -12.98 14.41
C THR A 409 -7.59 -13.05 15.23
N ILE A 410 -7.76 -12.15 16.22
CA ILE A 410 -8.96 -12.10 17.06
C ILE A 410 -10.20 -11.81 16.20
N ALA A 411 -10.13 -10.82 15.31
CA ALA A 411 -11.24 -10.47 14.41
C ALA A 411 -11.66 -11.64 13.52
N ALA A 412 -10.71 -12.37 12.95
CA ALA A 412 -11.02 -13.54 12.13
C ALA A 412 -11.68 -14.66 12.94
N LEU A 413 -11.10 -15.02 14.10
CA LEU A 413 -11.66 -16.07 14.94
C LEU A 413 -13.07 -15.73 15.44
N ALA A 414 -13.32 -14.47 15.79
CA ALA A 414 -14.65 -14.01 16.20
C ALA A 414 -15.66 -14.06 15.04
N ALA A 415 -15.26 -13.63 13.83
CA ALA A 415 -16.09 -13.69 12.63
C ALA A 415 -16.43 -15.14 12.23
N ILE A 416 -15.43 -16.03 12.26
CA ILE A 416 -15.60 -17.47 11.98
C ILE A 416 -16.62 -18.08 12.94
N LYS A 417 -16.48 -17.83 14.24
CA LYS A 417 -17.38 -18.37 15.26
C LYS A 417 -18.83 -17.93 15.04
N GLU A 418 -19.05 -16.66 14.67
CA GLU A 418 -20.41 -16.19 14.35
C GLU A 418 -20.98 -16.82 13.09
N LEU A 419 -20.16 -17.08 12.07
CA LEU A 419 -20.60 -17.76 10.84
C LEU A 419 -20.99 -19.21 11.10
N GLU A 420 -20.22 -19.93 11.91
CA GLU A 420 -20.51 -21.32 12.28
C GLU A 420 -21.80 -21.43 13.10
N TYR A 421 -22.02 -20.51 14.05
CA TYR A 421 -23.22 -20.47 14.86
C TYR A 421 -24.49 -20.25 14.02
N ASN A 422 -24.46 -19.28 13.10
CA ASN A 422 -25.60 -18.99 12.22
C ASN A 422 -25.96 -20.19 11.32
N LYS A 423 -24.96 -20.92 10.80
CA LYS A 423 -25.18 -22.13 9.99
C LYS A 423 -25.82 -23.27 10.79
N GLN A 424 -25.55 -23.35 12.10
CA GLN A 424 -26.17 -24.35 12.98
C GLN A 424 -27.63 -23.99 13.28
N GLU A 425 -27.95 -22.73 13.55
CA GLU A 425 -29.34 -22.29 13.75
C GLU A 425 -30.21 -22.44 12.49
N GLU A 426 -29.67 -22.19 11.29
CA GLU A 426 -30.41 -22.41 10.03
C GLU A 426 -30.64 -23.89 9.70
N SER A 427 -29.88 -24.79 10.32
CA SER A 427 -29.99 -26.24 10.11
C SER A 427 -30.93 -26.95 11.10
N LEU A 428 -31.39 -26.22 12.12
CA LEU A 428 -32.37 -26.65 13.13
C LEU A 428 -33.75 -26.10 12.80
#